data_AF-A0A1M5CYD5-F1
#
_entry.id   AF-A0A1M5CYD5-F1
#
_cell.length_a   1.000
_cell.length_b   1.000
_cell.length_c   1.000
_cell.angle_alpha   90.00
_cell.angle_beta   90.00
_cell.angle_gamma   90.00
#
_symmetry.space_group_name_H-M   'P 1'
#
loop_
_entity.id
_entity.type
_entity.pdbx_description
1 polymer ?
#
loop_
_entity_poly.entity_id
_entity_poly.type
_entity_poly.pdbx_seq_one_letter_code
_entity_poly.pdbx_strand_id
1 'polypeptide(L)'
;MKNVLNTTLYLFVFAAAGILFQISCSNEDSKNNNVVQAAPLGKIVYIKNLSITNKQLWIANYDGTNQTQVMVNFPPNVSFNQVTNGVQPRISPDGQKIFFVGINSAGGNNYAAIYSCDINGNNVQEVVPTPTAVDIEFGGAY
;
A
#
# COMPACT_ATOMS: atom_id res chain seq x y z
N MET A 1 46.61 -30.92 25.07
CA MET A 1 45.80 -31.26 23.87
C MET A 1 44.31 -31.48 24.16
N LYS A 2 43.90 -32.00 25.34
CA LYS A 2 42.48 -32.26 25.67
C LYS A 2 41.58 -31.02 25.67
N ASN A 3 42.11 -29.86 26.07
CA ASN A 3 41.32 -28.62 26.16
C ASN A 3 41.02 -28.01 24.78
N VAL A 4 41.91 -28.20 23.80
CA VAL A 4 41.71 -27.69 22.43
C VAL A 4 40.61 -28.48 21.72
N LEU A 5 40.55 -29.80 21.96
CA LEU A 5 39.51 -30.68 21.40
C LEU A 5 38.09 -30.26 21.86
N ASN A 6 37.95 -29.93 23.14
CA ASN A 6 36.66 -29.50 23.69
C ASN A 6 36.20 -28.16 23.11
N THR A 7 37.12 -27.20 22.96
CA THR A 7 36.80 -25.90 22.35
C THR A 7 36.37 -26.03 20.89
N THR A 8 37.04 -26.88 20.11
CA THR A 8 36.65 -27.15 18.72
C THR A 8 35.29 -27.83 18.64
N LEU A 9 34.98 -28.74 19.57
CA LEU A 9 33.68 -29.40 19.64
C LEU A 9 32.54 -28.41 19.93
N TYR A 10 32.73 -27.48 20.87
CA TYR A 10 31.72 -26.46 21.17
C TYR A 10 31.45 -25.53 19.99
N LEU A 11 32.50 -25.11 19.27
CA LEU A 11 32.35 -24.25 18.11
C LEU A 11 31.58 -24.95 16.97
N PHE A 12 31.83 -26.24 16.78
CA PHE A 12 31.13 -27.05 15.79
C PHE A 12 29.65 -27.23 16.13
N VAL A 13 29.33 -27.49 17.40
CA VAL A 13 27.94 -27.61 17.87
C VAL A 13 27.18 -26.28 17.69
N PHE A 14 27.82 -25.15 18.00
CA PHE A 14 27.21 -23.84 17.82
C PHE A 14 26.92 -23.52 16.34
N ALA A 15 27.87 -23.83 15.44
CA ALA A 15 27.69 -23.67 14.00
C ALA A 15 26.57 -24.58 13.45
N ALA A 16 26.51 -25.84 13.89
CA ALA A 16 25.47 -26.78 13.48
C ALA A 16 24.08 -26.34 13.94
N ALA A 17 23.96 -25.81 15.17
CA ALA A 17 22.70 -25.26 15.67
C ALA A 17 22.23 -24.05 14.84
N GLY A 18 23.14 -23.17 14.42
CA GLY A 18 22.83 -22.05 13.54
C GLY A 18 22.29 -22.49 12.17
N ILE A 19 22.88 -23.53 11.58
CA ILE A 19 22.41 -24.10 10.30
C ILE A 19 21.04 -24.77 10.44
N LEU A 20 20.83 -25.53 11.53
CA LEU A 20 19.55 -26.17 11.80
C LEU A 20 18.43 -25.15 12.06
N PHE A 21 18.74 -24.02 12.71
CA PHE A 21 17.81 -22.92 12.89
C PHE A 21 17.41 -22.29 11.54
N GLN A 22 18.37 -22.09 10.63
CA GLN A 22 18.08 -21.59 9.28
C GLN A 22 17.19 -22.56 8.48
N ILE A 23 17.45 -23.87 8.58
CA ILE A 23 16.61 -24.90 7.92
C ILE A 23 15.19 -24.90 8.50
N SER A 24 15.05 -24.72 9.81
CA SER A 24 13.74 -24.61 10.47
C SER A 24 12.99 -23.35 10.04
N CYS A 25 13.70 -22.24 9.80
CA CYS A 25 13.12 -21.01 9.28
C CYS A 25 12.77 -21.06 7.79
N SER A 26 13.33 -22.00 7.01
CA SER A 26 13.08 -22.10 5.57
C SER A 26 11.89 -22.97 5.17
N ASN A 27 11.24 -23.65 6.13
CA ASN A 27 10.03 -24.42 5.84
C ASN A 27 8.78 -23.56 6.07
N GLU A 28 8.46 -22.69 5.11
CA GLU A 28 7.10 -22.19 4.97
C GLU A 28 6.23 -23.31 4.37
N ASP A 29 5.34 -23.85 5.20
CA ASP A 29 4.29 -24.78 4.82
C ASP A 29 3.39 -24.12 3.76
N SER A 30 3.68 -24.40 2.49
CA SER A 30 2.76 -24.19 1.38
C SER A 30 1.63 -25.24 1.46
N LYS A 31 0.79 -25.15 2.49
CA LYS A 31 -0.41 -25.99 2.62
C LYS A 31 -1.65 -25.13 2.65
N ASN A 32 -2.19 -24.96 1.44
CA ASN A 32 -3.61 -24.89 1.08
C ASN A 32 -4.58 -24.63 2.24
N ASN A 33 -4.88 -23.36 2.47
CA ASN A 33 -6.22 -22.94 2.80
C ASN A 33 -6.57 -21.86 1.78
N ASN A 34 -7.80 -21.85 1.28
CA ASN A 34 -8.35 -20.80 0.41
C ASN A 34 -8.49 -19.45 1.14
N VAL A 35 -7.47 -19.04 1.88
CA VAL A 35 -7.21 -17.66 2.24
C VAL A 35 -6.19 -17.22 1.20
N VAL A 36 -6.65 -16.54 0.15
CA VAL A 36 -5.75 -15.73 -0.68
C VAL A 36 -5.26 -14.61 0.24
N GLN A 37 -4.29 -14.94 1.10
CA GLN A 37 -3.56 -13.94 1.84
C GLN A 37 -2.73 -13.24 0.78
N ALA A 38 -3.25 -12.12 0.29
CA ALA A 38 -2.57 -11.30 -0.68
C ALA A 38 -1.16 -11.05 -0.12
N ALA A 39 -0.14 -11.60 -0.79
CA ALA A 39 1.23 -11.34 -0.43
C ALA A 39 1.40 -9.82 -0.36
N PRO A 40 2.14 -9.28 0.63
CA PRO A 40 2.33 -7.84 0.73
C PRO A 40 2.83 -7.32 -0.61
N LEU A 41 2.11 -6.36 -1.19
CA LEU A 41 2.44 -5.83 -2.52
C LEU A 41 3.85 -5.23 -2.61
N GLY A 42 4.49 -4.97 -1.46
CA GLY A 42 5.78 -4.31 -1.38
C GLY A 42 5.72 -2.84 -1.76
N LYS A 43 4.50 -2.28 -1.88
CA LYS A 43 4.25 -0.94 -2.41
C LYS A 43 3.49 -0.06 -1.44
N ILE A 44 3.92 1.20 -1.35
CA ILE A 44 3.16 2.30 -0.75
C ILE A 44 2.51 3.14 -1.84
N VAL A 45 1.40 3.78 -1.48
CA VAL A 45 0.79 4.88 -2.24
C VAL A 45 0.71 6.11 -1.34
N TYR A 46 0.97 7.28 -1.90
CA TYR A 46 1.01 8.52 -1.15
C TYR A 46 0.65 9.72 -2.03
N ILE A 47 0.29 10.83 -1.38
CA ILE A 47 0.08 12.11 -2.05
C ILE A 47 1.33 12.97 -1.90
N LYS A 48 1.86 13.45 -3.03
CA LYS A 48 2.85 14.52 -3.07
C LYS A 48 2.11 15.85 -3.26
N ASN A 49 2.12 16.69 -2.23
CA ASN A 49 1.55 18.03 -2.30
C ASN A 49 2.61 18.99 -2.88
N LEU A 50 2.36 19.50 -4.09
CA LEU A 50 3.22 20.50 -4.73
C LEU A 50 2.75 21.93 -4.39
N SER A 51 1.45 22.11 -4.17
CA SER A 51 0.84 23.34 -3.66
C SER A 51 -0.51 23.00 -2.99
N ILE A 52 -1.23 24.00 -2.50
CA ILE A 52 -2.58 23.80 -1.93
C ILE A 52 -3.58 23.23 -2.95
N THR A 53 -3.42 23.53 -4.24
CA THR A 53 -4.30 23.05 -5.32
C THR A 53 -3.67 21.97 -6.20
N ASN A 54 -2.36 21.73 -6.07
CA ASN A 54 -1.64 20.76 -6.88
C ASN A 54 -1.22 19.55 -6.04
N LYS A 55 -2.01 18.49 -6.15
CA LYS A 55 -1.78 17.20 -5.52
C LYS A 55 -1.49 16.15 -6.59
N GLN A 56 -0.49 15.32 -6.34
CA GLN A 56 -0.13 14.23 -7.22
C GLN A 56 -0.19 12.90 -6.46
N LEU A 57 -0.67 11.87 -7.12
CA LEU A 57 -0.68 10.50 -6.61
C LEU A 57 0.60 9.79 -7.03
N TRP A 58 1.27 9.15 -6.08
CA TRP A 58 2.53 8.47 -6.30
C TRP A 58 2.52 7.08 -5.67
N ILE A 59 3.25 6.16 -6.31
CA ILE A 59 3.54 4.83 -5.77
C ILE A 59 5.05 4.64 -5.66
N ALA A 60 5.48 3.86 -4.67
CA ALA A 60 6.87 3.47 -4.49
C ALA A 60 6.95 2.10 -3.84
N ASN A 61 8.13 1.48 -3.90
CA ASN A 61 8.44 0.31 -3.09
C ASN A 61 8.56 0.70 -1.60
N TYR A 62 8.46 -0.28 -0.70
CA TYR A 62 8.65 -0.08 0.75
C TYR A 62 10.03 0.44 1.15
N ASP A 63 11.06 0.17 0.34
CA ASP A 63 12.40 0.72 0.50
C ASP A 63 12.55 2.15 -0.07
N GLY A 64 11.48 2.73 -0.61
CA GLY A 64 11.45 4.05 -1.22
C GLY A 64 11.95 4.10 -2.67
N THR A 65 12.32 2.97 -3.26
CA THR A 65 12.73 2.88 -4.68
C THR A 65 11.52 2.85 -5.63
N ASN A 66 11.76 2.95 -6.94
CA ASN A 66 10.72 2.89 -7.98
C ASN A 66 9.56 3.89 -7.77
N GLN A 67 9.88 5.10 -7.32
CA GLN A 67 8.91 6.18 -7.23
C GLN A 67 8.37 6.53 -8.60
N THR A 68 7.09 6.34 -8.80
CA THR A 68 6.40 6.65 -10.06
C THR A 68 5.13 7.41 -9.78
N GLN A 69 4.87 8.44 -10.59
CA GLN A 69 3.63 9.19 -10.53
C GLN A 69 2.52 8.38 -11.20
N VAL A 70 1.37 8.28 -10.53
CA VAL A 70 0.15 7.72 -11.10
C VAL A 70 -0.63 8.86 -11.75
N MET A 71 -0.73 8.82 -13.08
CA MET A 71 -1.45 9.82 -13.86
C MET A 71 -2.95 9.49 -13.85
N VAL A 72 -3.67 10.01 -12.86
CA VAL A 72 -5.12 9.78 -12.73
C VAL A 72 -5.87 10.49 -13.84
N ASN A 73 -6.56 9.72 -14.68
CA ASN A 73 -7.40 10.23 -15.77
C ASN A 73 -8.79 10.58 -15.24
N PHE A 74 -8.92 11.75 -14.62
CA PHE A 74 -10.16 12.19 -13.99
C PHE A 74 -11.29 12.41 -15.01
N PRO A 75 -12.53 11.98 -14.69
CA PRO A 75 -13.72 12.42 -15.39
C PRO A 75 -13.90 13.94 -15.26
N PRO A 76 -14.69 14.56 -16.15
CA PRO A 76 -15.05 15.98 -16.02
C PRO A 76 -15.63 16.29 -14.63
N ASN A 77 -15.25 17.43 -14.07
CA ASN A 77 -15.68 17.91 -12.75
C ASN A 77 -15.18 17.11 -11.54
N VAL A 78 -14.35 16.08 -11.73
CA VAL A 78 -13.73 15.33 -10.63
C VAL A 78 -12.28 15.76 -10.46
N SER A 79 -11.84 15.97 -9.23
CA SER A 79 -10.43 16.25 -8.90
C SER A 79 -10.06 15.70 -7.53
N PHE A 80 -8.77 15.69 -7.19
CA PHE A 80 -8.35 15.38 -5.82
C PHE A 80 -8.97 16.36 -4.83
N ASN A 81 -9.34 15.86 -3.64
CA ASN A 81 -9.78 16.73 -2.56
C ASN A 81 -8.64 17.69 -2.16
N GLN A 82 -8.93 18.99 -2.22
CA GLN A 82 -7.97 20.06 -1.93
C GLN A 82 -7.75 20.26 -0.43
N VAL A 83 -8.68 19.81 0.42
CA VAL A 83 -8.53 19.91 1.88
C VAL A 83 -7.34 19.06 2.34
N THR A 84 -6.43 19.65 3.09
CA THR A 84 -5.15 19.06 3.52
C THR A 84 -5.28 18.09 4.69
N ASN A 85 -6.48 17.95 5.26
CA ASN A 85 -6.72 17.17 6.46
C ASN A 85 -6.98 15.70 6.09
N GLY A 86 -5.93 14.88 6.19
CA GLY A 86 -6.06 13.51 6.69
C GLY A 86 -6.21 12.36 5.69
N VAL A 87 -6.79 12.55 4.51
CA VAL A 87 -7.13 11.37 3.70
C VAL A 87 -6.00 10.90 2.79
N GLN A 88 -5.39 9.77 3.18
CA GLN A 88 -4.34 9.12 2.39
C GLN A 88 -4.95 8.09 1.43
N PRO A 89 -4.47 8.03 0.17
CA PRO A 89 -4.86 7.00 -0.78
C PRO A 89 -4.48 5.62 -0.26
N ARG A 90 -5.09 4.59 -0.83
CA ARG A 90 -4.89 3.20 -0.43
C ARG A 90 -4.84 2.28 -1.65
N ILE A 91 -3.97 1.28 -1.64
CA ILE A 91 -3.95 0.23 -2.67
C ILE A 91 -4.84 -0.93 -2.20
N SER A 92 -5.59 -1.54 -3.12
CA SER A 92 -6.29 -2.81 -2.88
C SER A 92 -5.30 -3.93 -2.57
N PRO A 93 -5.66 -4.96 -1.79
CA PRO A 93 -4.73 -6.07 -1.48
C PRO A 93 -4.17 -6.78 -2.72
N ASP A 94 -4.94 -6.86 -3.80
CA ASP A 94 -4.51 -7.45 -5.07
C ASP A 94 -3.61 -6.54 -5.92
N GLY A 95 -3.39 -5.29 -5.50
CA GLY A 95 -2.52 -4.34 -6.18
C GLY A 95 -3.10 -3.72 -7.45
N GLN A 96 -4.36 -4.03 -7.78
CA GLN A 96 -4.96 -3.61 -9.04
C GLN A 96 -5.61 -2.23 -8.97
N LYS A 97 -6.03 -1.78 -7.79
CA LYS A 97 -6.78 -0.53 -7.62
C LYS A 97 -6.17 0.39 -6.58
N ILE A 98 -6.41 1.69 -6.76
CA ILE A 98 -6.15 2.73 -5.78
C ILE A 98 -7.47 3.38 -5.38
N PHE A 99 -7.70 3.55 -4.09
CA PHE A 99 -8.81 4.29 -3.51
C PHE A 99 -8.34 5.62 -2.96
N PHE A 100 -9.13 6.68 -3.16
CA PHE A 100 -8.82 8.03 -2.70
C PHE A 100 -10.11 8.85 -2.58
N VAL A 101 -10.05 9.98 -1.83
CA VAL A 101 -11.15 10.95 -1.81
C VAL A 101 -10.95 11.95 -2.94
N GLY A 102 -11.98 12.10 -3.75
CA GLY A 102 -12.10 13.12 -4.79
C GLY A 102 -13.23 14.10 -4.47
N ILE A 103 -13.19 15.24 -5.13
CA ILE A 103 -14.29 16.23 -5.13
C ILE A 103 -14.96 16.16 -6.50
N ASN A 104 -16.27 16.04 -6.49
CA ASN A 104 -17.12 16.19 -7.66
C ASN A 104 -17.80 17.57 -7.62
N SER A 105 -17.66 18.34 -8.70
CA SER A 105 -18.23 19.68 -8.87
C SER A 105 -19.37 19.72 -9.88
N ALA A 106 -19.95 18.57 -10.24
CA ALA A 106 -21.03 18.49 -11.21
C ALA A 106 -22.26 19.29 -10.73
N GLY A 107 -22.85 20.08 -11.63
CA GLY A 107 -24.09 20.81 -11.36
C GLY A 107 -23.96 21.97 -10.35
N GLY A 108 -22.74 22.41 -10.04
CA GLY A 108 -22.49 23.55 -9.15
C GLY A 108 -22.48 23.22 -7.65
N ASN A 109 -22.72 21.97 -7.28
CA ASN A 109 -22.64 21.50 -5.89
C ASN A 109 -21.37 20.67 -5.72
N ASN A 110 -20.44 21.15 -4.90
CA ASN A 110 -19.22 20.42 -4.58
C ASN A 110 -19.50 19.41 -3.48
N TYR A 111 -19.20 18.14 -3.73
CA TYR A 111 -19.24 17.10 -2.71
C TYR A 111 -18.00 16.22 -2.78
N ALA A 112 -17.54 15.75 -1.61
CA ALA A 112 -16.53 14.70 -1.54
C ALA A 112 -17.17 13.36 -1.91
N ALA A 113 -16.37 12.44 -2.44
CA ALA A 113 -16.77 11.04 -2.61
C ALA A 113 -15.53 10.14 -2.58
N ILE A 114 -15.73 8.84 -2.31
CA ILE A 114 -14.66 7.85 -2.45
C ILE A 114 -14.62 7.39 -3.89
N TYR A 115 -13.47 7.54 -4.52
CA TYR A 115 -13.20 7.06 -5.87
C TYR A 115 -12.24 5.87 -5.83
N SER A 116 -12.33 5.05 -6.87
CA SER A 116 -11.30 4.08 -7.23
C SER A 116 -10.77 4.37 -8.63
N CYS A 117 -9.52 4.01 -8.88
CA CYS A 117 -8.97 3.89 -10.23
C CYS A 117 -8.10 2.64 -10.29
N ASP A 118 -7.78 2.21 -11.51
CA ASP A 118 -6.75 1.19 -11.72
C ASP A 118 -5.39 1.71 -11.22
N ILE A 119 -4.47 0.79 -10.89
CA ILE A 119 -3.12 1.13 -10.41
C ILE A 119 -2.33 2.04 -11.36
N ASN A 120 -2.70 2.06 -12.65
CA ASN A 120 -2.12 2.94 -13.67
C ASN A 120 -2.80 4.32 -13.79
N GLY A 121 -3.87 4.58 -13.03
CA GLY A 121 -4.62 5.83 -13.01
C GLY A 121 -5.84 5.89 -13.92
N ASN A 122 -6.14 4.82 -14.67
CA ASN A 122 -7.31 4.76 -15.56
C ASN A 122 -8.57 4.29 -14.83
N ASN A 123 -9.70 4.28 -15.55
CA ASN A 123 -10.97 3.74 -15.07
C ASN A 123 -11.41 4.31 -13.71
N VAL A 124 -11.32 5.63 -13.58
CA VAL A 124 -11.78 6.34 -12.38
C VAL A 124 -13.29 6.13 -12.24
N GLN A 125 -13.71 5.61 -11.08
CA GLN A 125 -15.10 5.31 -10.77
C GLN A 125 -15.41 5.77 -9.35
N GLU A 126 -16.58 6.38 -9.18
CA GLU A 126 -17.13 6.67 -7.85
C GLU A 126 -17.59 5.36 -7.20
N VAL A 127 -17.15 5.11 -5.97
CA VAL A 127 -17.43 3.89 -5.21
C VAL A 127 -18.44 4.16 -4.10
N VAL A 128 -18.25 5.26 -3.39
CA VAL A 128 -19.16 5.70 -2.32
C VAL A 128 -19.53 7.17 -2.56
N PRO A 129 -20.75 7.44 -3.05
CA PRO A 129 -21.25 8.80 -3.16
C PRO A 129 -21.54 9.36 -1.77
N THR A 130 -21.17 10.62 -1.53
CA THR A 130 -21.77 11.41 -0.45
C THR A 130 -22.38 12.68 -1.02
N PRO A 131 -23.69 12.68 -1.34
CA PRO A 131 -24.36 13.80 -1.99
C PRO A 131 -24.54 15.04 -1.09
N THR A 132 -23.86 15.10 0.05
CA THR A 132 -23.88 16.21 1.01
C THR A 132 -22.46 16.73 1.20
N ALA A 133 -22.31 18.03 1.53
CA ALA A 133 -21.03 18.66 1.84
C ALA A 133 -20.46 18.18 3.20
N VAL A 134 -20.17 16.89 3.30
CA VAL A 134 -19.59 16.24 4.47
C VAL A 134 -18.16 15.84 4.12
N ASP A 135 -17.23 16.11 5.01
CA ASP A 135 -15.88 15.59 4.92
C ASP A 135 -15.92 14.06 5.12
N ILE A 136 -15.46 13.32 4.12
CA ILE A 136 -15.28 11.86 4.23
C ILE A 136 -13.83 11.58 4.56
N GLU A 137 -13.65 10.76 5.58
CA GLU A 137 -12.41 10.03 5.80
C GLU A 137 -12.70 8.54 5.61
N PHE A 138 -11.78 7.82 4.97
CA PHE A 138 -11.82 6.37 4.98
C PHE A 138 -10.55 5.85 5.65
N GLY A 139 -10.78 5.02 6.68
CA GLY A 139 -9.70 4.40 7.45
C GLY A 139 -8.93 3.37 6.63
N GLY A 140 -8.04 2.64 7.30
CA GLY A 140 -7.43 1.46 6.71
C GLY A 140 -7.30 0.36 7.76
N ALA A 141 -7.53 -0.87 7.32
CA ALA A 141 -7.11 -2.09 7.99
C ALA A 141 -6.90 -3.14 6.90
N TYR A 142 -5.67 -3.61 6.77
CA TYR A 142 -5.33 -4.90 6.15
C TYR A 142 -4.26 -5.55 7.02
#